data_AF-A0A7S2CHG4-F1
#
_entry.id   AF-A0A7S2CHG4-F1
#
_cell.length_a   1.000
_cell.length_b   1.000
_cell.length_c   1.000
_cell.angle_alpha   90.00
_cell.angle_beta   90.00
_cell.angle_gamma   90.00
#
_symmetry.space_group_name_H-M   'P 1'
#
loop_
_entity.id
_entity.type
_entity.pdbx_description
1 polymer ?
#
loop_
_entity_poly.entity_id
_entity_poly.type
_entity_poly.pdbx_seq_one_letter_code
_entity_poly.pdbx_strand_id
1 'polypeptide(L)'
;LHATRRGSLARKEEPGSALQDEAAAERVAKLWKVTPSALSDAFTRRSIEVRGETSEIALRPREAVDGCAAAAKNIYGALFAHIVSRINELLDGPRGTIVGILDIFGFEIFDTNSFEQLCINFANEK
;
A
#
# COMPACT_ATOMS: atom_id res chain seq x y z
N LEU A 1 0.88 -1.97 11.56
CA LEU A 1 0.82 -3.43 11.30
C LEU A 1 2.26 -3.91 11.06
N HIS A 2 2.98 -4.27 12.12
CA HIS A 2 4.29 -4.92 11.98
C HIS A 2 4.08 -6.43 12.06
N ALA A 3 4.70 -7.19 11.14
CA ALA A 3 4.66 -8.65 11.15
C ALA A 3 5.97 -9.19 11.73
N THR A 4 5.91 -10.22 12.56
CA THR A 4 7.13 -10.82 13.19
C THR A 4 7.03 -12.34 13.25
N ARG A 5 8.18 -13.00 13.45
CA ARG A 5 8.30 -14.46 13.57
C ARG A 5 7.42 -15.01 14.70
N ARG A 6 6.78 -16.15 14.43
CA ARG A 6 6.29 -17.06 15.48
C ARG A 6 7.48 -17.84 16.05
N GLY A 7 7.85 -17.56 17.31
CA GLY A 7 8.77 -18.40 18.10
C GLY A 7 10.25 -17.97 18.11
N SER A 8 10.79 -17.92 19.33
CA SER A 8 12.21 -17.69 19.64
C SER A 8 13.06 -18.87 19.21
N LEU A 9 13.99 -18.65 18.26
CA LEU A 9 15.37 -19.17 18.21
C LEU A 9 15.96 -18.90 16.81
N ALA A 10 17.17 -18.37 16.79
CA ALA A 10 17.89 -17.96 15.59
C ALA A 10 18.35 -19.17 14.75
N ARG A 11 17.67 -19.41 13.62
CA ARG A 11 18.15 -20.13 12.42
C ARG A 11 17.25 -19.72 11.23
N LYS A 12 17.71 -19.95 9.99
CA LYS A 12 17.10 -19.62 8.66
C LYS A 12 15.63 -19.18 8.66
N GLU A 13 15.27 -18.16 7.88
CA GLU A 13 13.87 -17.70 7.71
C GLU A 13 12.93 -18.85 7.33
N GLU A 14 12.31 -19.47 8.33
CA GLU A 14 11.21 -20.42 8.18
C GLU A 14 9.99 -19.69 7.61
N PRO A 15 9.17 -20.34 6.77
CA PRO A 15 7.93 -19.76 6.25
C PRO A 15 6.96 -19.48 7.40
N GLY A 16 6.36 -18.28 7.41
CA GLY A 16 5.37 -17.89 8.40
C GLY A 16 5.53 -16.46 8.93
N SER A 17 4.41 -15.74 9.00
CA SER A 17 4.30 -14.40 9.57
C SER A 17 2.99 -14.28 10.35
N ALA A 18 2.96 -13.39 11.33
CA ALA A 18 1.76 -13.06 12.08
C ALA A 18 1.72 -11.55 12.36
N LEU A 19 0.51 -10.99 12.41
CA LEU A 19 0.30 -9.61 12.82
C LEU A 19 0.65 -9.45 14.30
N GLN A 20 1.45 -8.45 14.65
CA GLN A 20 1.82 -8.21 16.05
C GLN A 20 0.81 -7.34 16.81
N ASP A 21 0.20 -6.38 16.12
CA ASP A 21 -0.69 -5.40 16.73
C ASP A 21 -2.14 -5.75 16.37
N GLU A 22 -2.76 -6.59 17.19
CA GLU A 22 -4.14 -7.03 17.04
C GLU A 22 -5.12 -5.84 17.14
N ALA A 23 -4.86 -4.87 18.02
CA ALA A 23 -5.70 -3.69 18.17
C ALA A 23 -5.67 -2.81 16.90
N ALA A 24 -4.50 -2.65 16.26
CA ALA A 24 -4.41 -1.97 14.97
C ALA A 24 -5.11 -2.77 13.87
N ALA A 25 -4.96 -4.10 13.84
CA ALA A 25 -5.64 -4.96 12.89
C ALA A 25 -7.17 -4.85 13.01
N GLU A 26 -7.71 -4.83 14.23
CA GLU A 26 -9.14 -4.63 14.47
C GLU A 26 -9.64 -3.27 13.97
N ARG A 27 -8.88 -2.19 14.24
CA ARG A 27 -9.24 -0.85 13.75
C ARG A 27 -9.27 -0.81 12.22
N VAL A 28 -8.24 -1.36 11.57
CA VAL A 28 -8.16 -1.42 10.10
C VAL A 28 -9.28 -2.28 9.53
N ALA A 29 -9.53 -3.46 10.09
CA ALA A 29 -10.61 -4.35 9.68
C ALA A 29 -11.98 -3.66 9.77
N LYS A 30 -12.23 -2.93 10.86
CA LYS A 30 -13.46 -2.15 11.05
C LYS A 30 -13.62 -1.03 10.02
N LEU A 31 -12.54 -0.33 9.68
CA LEU A 31 -12.56 0.73 8.67
C LEU A 31 -12.77 0.17 7.27
N TRP A 32 -12.12 -0.95 6.95
CA TRP A 32 -12.21 -1.60 5.64
C TRP A 32 -13.42 -2.52 5.49
N LYS A 33 -14.23 -2.66 6.55
CA LYS A 33 -15.44 -3.51 6.59
C LYS A 33 -15.15 -4.98 6.29
N VAL A 34 -14.03 -5.48 6.79
CA VAL A 34 -13.62 -6.89 6.70
C VAL A 34 -13.49 -7.48 8.10
N THR A 35 -13.46 -8.81 8.20
CA THR A 35 -13.17 -9.47 9.48
C THR A 35 -11.67 -9.37 9.81
N PRO A 36 -11.29 -9.28 11.10
CA PRO A 36 -9.87 -9.32 11.49
C PRO A 36 -9.14 -10.58 11.01
N SER A 37 -9.84 -11.73 10.96
CA SER A 37 -9.29 -12.98 10.43
C SER A 37 -8.96 -12.89 8.94
N ALA A 38 -9.89 -12.39 8.13
CA ALA A 38 -9.67 -12.22 6.69
C ALA A 38 -8.54 -11.22 6.41
N LEU A 39 -8.45 -10.15 7.20
CA LEU A 39 -7.35 -9.18 7.11
C LEU A 39 -6.00 -9.84 7.44
N SER A 40 -5.95 -10.65 8.49
CA SER A 40 -4.74 -11.40 8.88
C SER A 40 -4.32 -12.36 7.78
N ASP A 41 -5.24 -13.17 7.26
CA ASP A 41 -4.92 -14.13 6.20
C ASP A 41 -4.44 -13.41 4.94
N ALA A 42 -5.09 -12.31 4.54
CA ALA A 42 -4.69 -11.53 3.37
C ALA A 42 -3.26 -10.96 3.45
N PHE A 43 -2.78 -10.61 4.66
CA PHE A 43 -1.43 -10.07 4.84
C PHE A 43 -0.38 -11.09 5.24
N THR A 44 -0.77 -12.31 5.63
CA THR A 44 0.16 -13.34 6.11
C THR A 44 0.24 -14.56 5.20
N ARG A 45 -0.65 -14.68 4.21
CA ARG A 45 -0.73 -15.80 3.28
C ARG A 45 -0.88 -15.31 1.85
N ARG A 46 -0.40 -16.12 0.90
CA ARG A 46 -0.68 -15.96 -0.53
C ARG A 46 -1.25 -17.25 -1.08
N SER A 47 -2.35 -17.12 -1.82
CA SER A 47 -2.94 -18.20 -2.59
C SER A 47 -2.23 -18.33 -3.94
N ILE A 48 -1.85 -19.55 -4.32
CA ILE A 48 -1.25 -19.88 -5.61
C ILE A 48 -2.05 -21.02 -6.23
N GLU A 49 -2.48 -20.82 -7.48
CA GLU A 49 -3.13 -21.87 -8.25
C GLU A 49 -2.10 -22.62 -9.09
N VAL A 50 -1.99 -23.94 -8.88
CA VAL A 50 -1.10 -24.82 -9.64
C VAL A 50 -1.93 -25.95 -10.21
N ARG A 51 -2.05 -25.99 -11.54
CA ARG A 51 -2.77 -27.06 -12.28
C ARG A 51 -4.23 -27.27 -11.82
N GLY A 52 -4.91 -26.19 -11.43
CA GLY A 52 -6.29 -26.23 -10.94
C GLY A 52 -6.43 -26.52 -9.44
N GLU A 53 -5.33 -26.74 -8.73
CA GLU A 53 -5.32 -26.82 -7.26
C GLU A 53 -4.85 -25.51 -6.65
N THR A 54 -5.67 -24.94 -5.77
CA THR A 54 -5.34 -23.73 -5.02
C THR A 54 -4.62 -24.12 -3.73
N SER A 55 -3.35 -23.74 -3.62
CA SER A 55 -2.53 -23.93 -2.42
C SER A 55 -2.25 -22.60 -1.73
N GLU A 56 -2.40 -22.55 -0.41
CA GLU A 56 -2.00 -21.39 0.39
C GLU A 56 -0.57 -21.55 0.90
N ILE A 57 0.23 -20.49 0.73
CA ILE A 57 1.60 -20.41 1.23
C ILE A 57 1.68 -19.28 2.25
N ALA A 58 2.23 -19.57 3.44
CA ALA A 58 2.49 -18.55 4.44
C ALA A 58 3.65 -17.64 4.00
N LEU A 59 3.42 -16.33 4.08
CA LEU A 59 4.40 -15.31 3.74
C LEU A 59 5.47 -15.18 4.81
N ARG A 60 6.70 -14.88 4.41
CA ARG A 60 7.75 -14.48 5.35
C ARG A 60 7.46 -13.08 5.92
N PRO A 61 7.96 -12.75 7.12
CA PRO A 61 7.68 -11.46 7.75
C PRO A 61 7.98 -10.25 6.87
N ARG A 62 9.08 -10.29 6.12
CA ARG A 62 9.45 -9.21 5.19
C ARG A 62 8.43 -9.03 4.06
N GLU A 63 7.99 -10.13 3.44
CA GLU A 63 6.98 -10.12 2.38
C GLU A 63 5.64 -9.59 2.88
N ALA A 64 5.25 -9.95 4.11
CA ALA A 64 4.04 -9.44 4.75
C ALA A 64 4.11 -7.92 5.01
N VAL A 65 5.26 -7.41 5.47
CA VAL A 65 5.48 -5.97 5.70
C VAL A 65 5.46 -5.20 4.37
N ASP A 66 6.17 -5.69 3.36
CA ASP A 66 6.21 -5.08 2.03
C ASP A 66 4.80 -5.08 1.40
N GLY A 67 4.06 -6.18 1.54
CA GLY A 67 2.66 -6.28 1.11
C GLY A 67 1.73 -5.29 1.83
N CYS A 68 1.90 -5.09 3.13
CA CYS A 68 1.14 -4.09 3.90
C CYS A 68 1.45 -2.66 3.42
N ALA A 69 2.72 -2.33 3.19
CA ALA A 69 3.13 -1.02 2.69
C ALA A 69 2.58 -0.78 1.27
N ALA A 70 2.65 -1.78 0.40
CA ALA A 70 2.08 -1.72 -0.95
C ALA A 70 0.55 -1.52 -0.93
N ALA A 71 -0.16 -2.26 -0.08
CA ALA A 71 -1.61 -2.11 0.09
C ALA A 71 -1.96 -0.69 0.56
N ALA A 72 -1.22 -0.15 1.55
CA ALA A 72 -1.42 1.22 2.03
C ALA A 72 -1.20 2.26 0.91
N LYS A 73 -0.10 2.15 0.15
CA LYS A 73 0.19 3.02 -1.00
C LYS A 73 -0.92 2.95 -2.05
N ASN A 74 -1.39 1.74 -2.39
CA ASN A 74 -2.45 1.54 -3.38
C ASN A 74 -3.79 2.13 -2.94
N ILE A 75 -4.19 1.92 -1.69
CA ILE A 75 -5.44 2.46 -1.15
C ILE A 75 -5.40 3.99 -1.14
N TYR A 76 -4.29 4.58 -0.70
CA TYR A 76 -4.10 6.02 -0.73
C TYR A 76 -4.19 6.56 -2.16
N GLY A 77 -3.49 5.94 -3.11
CA GLY A 77 -3.52 6.34 -4.52
C GLY A 77 -4.92 6.25 -5.14
N ALA A 78 -5.65 5.17 -4.87
CA ALA A 78 -7.02 4.99 -5.34
C ALA A 78 -7.98 6.04 -4.73
N LEU A 79 -7.84 6.32 -3.43
CA LEU A 79 -8.63 7.34 -2.75
C LEU A 79 -8.35 8.74 -3.32
N PHE A 80 -7.08 9.08 -3.52
CA PHE A 80 -6.69 10.36 -4.10
C PHE A 80 -7.27 10.53 -5.51
N ALA A 81 -7.13 9.52 -6.38
CA ALA A 81 -7.69 9.53 -7.72
C ALA A 81 -9.23 9.67 -7.69
N HIS A 82 -9.90 8.98 -6.76
CA HIS A 82 -11.34 9.09 -6.58
C HIS A 82 -11.76 10.51 -6.18
N ILE A 83 -11.07 11.12 -5.20
CA ILE A 83 -11.35 12.50 -4.78
C ILE A 83 -11.19 13.47 -5.94
N VAL A 84 -10.08 13.37 -6.70
CA VAL A 84 -9.83 14.20 -7.88
C VAL A 84 -10.93 14.03 -8.92
N SER A 85 -11.33 12.79 -9.22
CA SER A 85 -12.44 12.52 -10.15
C SER A 85 -13.74 13.19 -9.70
N ARG A 86 -14.11 13.04 -8.43
CA ARG A 86 -15.35 13.63 -7.89
C ARG A 86 -15.33 15.15 -7.91
N ILE A 87 -14.20 15.78 -7.62
CA ILE A 87 -14.06 17.24 -7.74
C ILE A 87 -14.21 17.67 -9.19
N ASN A 88 -13.55 16.97 -10.14
CA ASN A 88 -13.64 17.29 -11.55
C ASN A 88 -15.07 17.11 -12.09
N GLU A 89 -15.79 16.07 -11.68
CA GLU A 89 -17.21 15.87 -12.02
C GLU A 89 -18.09 17.03 -11.53
N LEU A 90 -17.85 17.53 -10.32
CA LEU A 90 -18.60 18.65 -9.75
C LEU A 90 -18.29 20.01 -10.42
N LEU A 91 -17.10 20.14 -10.99
CA LEU A 91 -16.66 21.35 -11.69
C LEU A 91 -16.88 21.30 -13.21
N ASP A 92 -17.37 20.18 -13.75
CA ASP A 92 -17.62 20.05 -15.19
C ASP A 92 -18.73 21.00 -15.63
N GLY A 93 -18.45 21.76 -16.68
CA GLY A 93 -19.31 22.83 -17.18
C GLY A 93 -18.97 23.21 -18.62
N PRO A 94 -19.65 24.22 -19.20
CA PRO A 94 -19.43 24.63 -20.58
C PRO A 94 -17.95 24.96 -20.84
N ARG A 95 -17.34 24.23 -21.78
CA ARG A 95 -15.89 24.33 -22.04
C ARG A 95 -15.59 25.48 -23.00
N GLY A 96 -15.02 26.55 -22.47
CA GLY A 96 -14.39 27.64 -23.22
C GLY A 96 -12.86 27.46 -23.27
N THR A 97 -12.14 28.58 -23.39
CA THR A 97 -10.67 28.59 -23.24
C THR A 97 -10.26 28.21 -21.81
N ILE A 98 -9.26 27.34 -21.66
CA ILE A 98 -8.76 26.86 -20.36
C ILE A 98 -7.39 27.48 -20.07
N VAL A 99 -7.20 27.96 -18.85
CA VAL A 99 -5.89 28.35 -18.30
C VAL A 99 -5.56 27.39 -17.17
N GLY A 100 -4.47 26.64 -17.32
CA GLY A 100 -3.97 25.72 -16.28
C GLY A 100 -3.00 26.44 -15.35
N ILE A 101 -3.22 26.30 -14.04
CA ILE A 101 -2.27 26.72 -13.02
C ILE A 101 -1.56 25.46 -12.51
N LEU A 102 -0.23 25.47 -12.53
CA LEU A 102 0.58 24.35 -12.07
C LEU A 102 1.13 24.67 -10.68
N ASP A 103 0.75 23.85 -9.70
CA ASP A 103 1.31 23.84 -8.34
C ASP A 103 1.86 22.44 -8.07
N ILE A 104 3.18 22.30 -8.10
CA ILE A 104 3.90 21.03 -7.92
C ILE A 104 5.01 21.23 -6.89
N PHE A 105 5.39 20.13 -6.23
CA PHE A 105 6.49 20.13 -5.27
C PHE A 105 7.80 20.57 -5.94
N GLY A 106 8.57 21.43 -5.26
CA GLY A 106 9.88 21.87 -5.71
C GLY A 106 10.96 20.79 -5.56
N PHE A 107 12.18 21.13 -5.96
CA PHE A 107 13.33 20.22 -5.92
C PHE A 107 13.68 19.82 -4.47
N GLU A 108 13.85 18.51 -4.23
CA GLU A 108 14.15 17.93 -2.92
C GLU A 108 15.61 17.46 -2.87
N ILE A 109 16.35 17.87 -1.82
CA ILE A 109 17.74 17.44 -1.57
C ILE A 109 17.85 16.93 -0.14
N PHE A 110 17.87 15.60 0.01
CA PHE A 110 18.13 14.93 1.29
C PHE A 110 19.40 14.08 1.24
N ASP A 111 19.89 13.66 2.41
CA ASP A 111 21.04 12.74 2.55
C ASP A 111 20.81 11.38 1.85
N THR A 112 19.55 10.96 1.75
CA THR A 112 19.13 9.78 0.99
C THR A 112 17.83 10.08 0.28
N ASN A 113 17.85 10.07 -1.06
CA ASN A 113 16.67 10.31 -1.90
C ASN A 113 16.11 8.96 -2.37
N SER A 114 14.80 8.76 -2.21
CA SER A 114 14.12 7.57 -2.73
C SER A 114 13.83 7.69 -4.23
N PHE A 115 13.29 6.64 -4.84
CA PHE A 115 12.86 6.68 -6.25
C PHE A 115 11.79 7.76 -6.47
N GLU A 116 10.90 7.94 -5.50
CA GLU A 116 9.87 8.97 -5.53
C GLU A 116 10.46 10.40 -5.60
N GLN A 117 11.52 10.69 -4.85
CA GLN A 117 12.26 11.97 -4.95
C GLN A 117 12.88 12.19 -6.33
N LEU A 118 13.47 11.14 -6.92
CA LEU A 118 14.05 11.23 -8.26
C LEU A 118 12.98 11.64 -9.28
N CYS A 119 11.78 11.06 -9.20
CA CYS A 119 10.66 11.41 -10.07
C CYS A 119 10.22 12.88 -9.88
N ILE A 120 10.17 13.38 -8.64
CA ILE A 120 9.83 14.78 -8.34
C ILE A 120 10.89 15.73 -8.91
N ASN A 121 12.17 15.44 -8.67
CA ASN A 121 13.28 16.27 -9.15
C ASN A 121 13.34 16.27 -10.69
N PHE A 122 13.13 15.11 -11.33
CA PHE A 122 13.08 15.02 -12.79
C PHE A 122 11.92 15.82 -13.39
N ALA A 123 10.75 15.81 -12.76
CA ALA A 123 9.61 16.62 -13.19
C ALA A 123 9.89 18.13 -13.08
N ASN A 124 10.67 18.56 -12.09
CA ASN A 124 11.10 19.95 -11.93
C ASN A 124 12.18 20.40 -12.93
N GLU A 125 12.97 19.47 -13.48
CA GLU A 125 14.00 19.77 -14.48
C GLU A 125 13.44 19.90 -15.92
N LYS A 126 12.12 19.84 -16.10
CA LYS A 126 11.42 19.93 -17.39
C LYS A 126 10.47 21.10 -17.43
#